data_AF-A0A918Z0H7-F1
#
_entry.id   AF-A0A918Z0H7-F1
#
_cell.length_a   1.000
_cell.length_b   1.000
_cell.length_c   1.000
_cell.angle_alpha   90.00
_cell.angle_beta   90.00
_cell.angle_gamma   90.00
#
_symmetry.space_group_name_H-M   'P 1'
#
loop_
_entity.id
_entity.type
_entity.pdbx_description
1 polymer ?
#
loop_
_entity_poly.entity_id
_entity_poly.type
_entity_poly.pdbx_seq_one_letter_code
_entity_poly.pdbx_strand_id
1 'polypeptide(L)'
;MRSIPVEGLLMSKPGKRGKAAGKTRYVFSYEPLGAPESEPKPDAAAEREARDDEVAEFLTQVAEVAFEAGPKGLELRSVDVASRTCSFRHTGEPDPRPLVRAGDPSAPPPQETADEPSGVVLLGSPSWAHLAHLVAELPFLFSFRGYGPEGGPELCGVDAPTREWADVLVEHRGEHWRVRVELEGRERPIEFPGMEIGELFGEGGYEKYLVEGTTDLLDAGI
;
A
#
# COMPACT_ATOMS: atom_id res chain seq x y z
N MET A 1 -22.16 32.60 74.40
CA MET A 1 -21.39 33.83 74.70
C MET A 1 -21.16 34.55 73.38
N ARG A 2 -21.90 35.66 73.16
CA ARG A 2 -21.41 37.06 73.10
C ARG A 2 -20.83 37.42 71.72
N SER A 3 -21.16 38.50 71.03
CA SER A 3 -22.15 39.59 71.16
C SER A 3 -22.17 40.35 69.81
N ILE A 4 -23.32 40.90 69.44
CA ILE A 4 -23.58 41.97 68.45
C ILE A 4 -23.27 43.33 69.18
N PRO A 5 -22.78 44.44 68.56
CA PRO A 5 -23.62 45.38 67.75
C PRO A 5 -22.93 46.21 66.62
N VAL A 6 -23.62 46.50 65.49
CA VAL A 6 -24.36 47.76 65.09
C VAL A 6 -23.40 48.77 64.42
N GLU A 7 -23.65 49.51 63.32
CA GLU A 7 -24.82 50.06 62.63
C GLU A 7 -24.39 50.56 61.22
N GLY A 8 -25.32 51.01 60.38
CA GLY A 8 -24.97 51.89 59.24
C GLY A 8 -25.78 51.76 57.96
N LEU A 9 -27.08 52.06 58.04
CA LEU A 9 -28.01 52.25 56.93
C LEU A 9 -27.61 53.48 56.08
N LEU A 10 -27.65 53.40 54.74
CA LEU A 10 -28.22 54.43 53.87
C LEU A 10 -28.35 53.96 52.41
N MET A 11 -29.57 54.07 51.91
CA MET A 11 -29.93 53.88 50.51
C MET A 11 -29.37 55.01 49.63
N SER A 12 -28.86 54.65 48.44
CA SER A 12 -28.96 55.50 47.25
C SER A 12 -28.88 54.68 45.95
N LYS A 13 -30.02 54.71 45.25
CA LYS A 13 -30.38 54.49 43.84
C LYS A 13 -29.37 54.02 42.76
N PRO A 14 -29.88 53.39 41.67
CA PRO A 14 -29.11 52.54 40.76
C PRO A 14 -28.42 53.32 39.63
N GLY A 15 -27.13 53.05 39.43
CA GLY A 15 -26.35 53.51 38.27
C GLY A 15 -26.27 52.44 37.19
N LYS A 16 -26.92 52.71 36.07
CA LYS A 16 -26.90 52.06 34.74
C LYS A 16 -25.81 50.98 34.50
N ARG A 17 -26.28 49.79 34.12
CA ARG A 17 -25.53 48.79 33.34
C ARG A 17 -25.02 49.41 32.03
N GLY A 18 -23.73 49.70 31.96
CA GLY A 18 -22.98 49.85 30.73
C GLY A 18 -22.29 48.53 30.42
N LYS A 19 -22.82 47.77 29.46
CA LYS A 19 -22.26 46.53 28.93
C LYS A 19 -20.99 46.87 28.14
N ALA A 20 -19.82 46.87 28.80
CA ALA A 20 -18.55 46.90 28.09
C ALA A 20 -18.14 45.46 27.80
N ALA A 21 -18.38 45.03 26.56
CA ALA A 21 -17.88 43.77 26.03
C ALA A 21 -16.35 43.79 26.03
N GLY A 22 -15.74 43.21 27.07
CA GLY A 22 -14.32 42.90 27.07
C GLY A 22 -14.06 41.87 25.99
N LYS A 23 -13.49 42.30 24.86
CA LYS A 23 -12.97 41.40 23.83
C LYS A 23 -11.78 40.64 24.43
N THR A 24 -12.01 39.39 24.83
CA THR A 24 -10.93 38.45 25.15
C THR A 24 -10.12 38.24 23.88
N ARG A 25 -8.92 38.85 23.82
CA ARG A 25 -7.98 38.68 22.72
C ARG A 25 -7.25 37.37 22.97
N TYR A 26 -7.72 36.29 22.34
CA TYR A 26 -6.96 35.04 22.24
C TYR A 26 -5.72 35.31 21.40
N VAL A 27 -4.55 35.25 22.01
CA VAL A 27 -3.25 35.25 21.32
C VAL A 27 -2.81 33.79 21.27
N PHE A 28 -3.05 33.13 20.14
CA PHE A 28 -2.39 31.88 19.83
C PHE A 28 -1.01 32.23 19.24
N SER A 29 0.06 31.91 19.95
CA SER A 29 1.39 31.81 19.36
C SER A 29 1.42 30.51 18.57
N TYR A 30 1.27 30.59 17.25
CA TYR A 30 1.67 29.52 16.36
C TYR A 30 3.18 29.59 16.25
N GLU A 31 3.90 28.71 16.93
CA GLU A 31 5.23 28.33 16.45
C GLU A 31 5.00 27.42 15.25
N PRO A 32 5.43 27.81 14.04
CA PRO A 32 5.44 26.89 12.92
C PRO A 32 6.29 25.70 13.34
N LEU A 33 5.71 24.49 13.23
CA LEU A 33 6.47 23.25 13.22
C LEU A 33 7.67 23.48 12.30
N GLY A 34 8.87 23.19 12.82
CA GLY A 34 10.13 23.39 12.09
C GLY A 34 9.99 22.89 10.65
N ALA A 35 10.59 23.65 9.73
CA ALA A 35 10.50 23.38 8.30
C ALA A 35 10.65 21.87 8.02
N PRO A 36 9.79 21.28 7.17
CA PRO A 36 9.93 19.88 6.80
C PRO A 36 11.35 19.66 6.29
N GLU A 37 11.95 18.55 6.71
CA GLU A 37 13.24 18.10 6.21
C GLU A 37 13.19 18.11 4.69
N SER A 38 14.00 19.00 4.10
CA SER A 38 14.27 19.21 2.68
C SER A 38 13.37 18.40 1.74
N GLU A 39 12.28 19.02 1.28
CA GLU A 39 11.54 18.50 0.12
C GLU A 39 12.55 18.17 -0.99
N PRO A 40 12.46 16.98 -1.62
CA PRO A 40 13.37 16.62 -2.69
C PRO A 40 13.34 17.73 -3.75
N LYS A 41 14.52 18.07 -4.27
CA LYS A 41 14.61 19.07 -5.35
C LYS A 41 13.62 18.68 -6.45
N PRO A 42 12.89 19.63 -7.05
CA PRO A 42 11.87 19.33 -8.06
C PRO A 42 12.36 18.38 -9.16
N ASP A 43 13.63 18.53 -9.56
CA ASP A 43 14.28 17.68 -10.56
C ASP A 43 14.41 16.21 -10.11
N ALA A 44 14.74 15.96 -8.84
CA ALA A 44 14.89 14.61 -8.29
C ALA A 44 13.54 13.90 -8.08
N ALA A 45 12.48 14.66 -7.78
CA ALA A 45 11.12 14.12 -7.69
C ALA A 45 10.61 13.70 -9.09
N ALA A 46 10.81 14.54 -10.10
CA ALA A 46 10.42 14.26 -11.47
C ALA A 46 11.19 13.08 -12.09
N GLU A 47 12.51 12.99 -11.84
CA GLU A 47 13.32 11.84 -12.27
C GLU A 47 12.83 10.53 -11.64
N ARG A 48 12.37 10.58 -10.38
CA ARG A 48 11.85 9.41 -9.68
C ARG A 48 10.50 8.99 -10.21
N GLU A 49 9.59 9.94 -10.45
CA GLU A 49 8.29 9.68 -11.06
C GLU A 49 8.45 9.02 -12.44
N ALA A 50 9.32 9.56 -13.29
CA ALA A 50 9.62 8.96 -14.60
C ALA A 50 10.17 7.53 -14.48
N ARG A 51 11.03 7.25 -13.49
CA ARG A 51 11.53 5.90 -13.22
C ARG A 51 10.40 4.97 -12.77
N ASP A 52 9.54 5.44 -11.88
CA ASP A 52 8.39 4.69 -11.36
C ASP A 52 7.42 4.34 -12.50
N ASP A 53 7.16 5.28 -13.42
CA ASP A 53 6.34 5.06 -14.62
C ASP A 53 6.95 3.99 -15.56
N GLU A 54 8.26 4.08 -15.83
CA GLU A 54 8.96 3.08 -16.66
C GLU A 54 8.93 1.68 -16.01
N VAL A 55 9.01 1.60 -14.68
CA VAL A 55 8.89 0.32 -13.96
C VAL A 55 7.45 -0.19 -14.00
N ALA A 56 6.46 0.68 -13.83
CA ALA A 56 5.06 0.31 -13.93
C ALA A 56 4.74 -0.29 -15.32
N GLU A 57 5.18 0.37 -16.39
CA GLU A 57 5.00 -0.12 -17.76
C GLU A 57 5.66 -1.50 -17.96
N PHE A 58 6.89 -1.68 -17.45
CA PHE A 58 7.58 -2.96 -17.51
C PHE A 58 6.81 -4.07 -16.79
N LEU A 59 6.31 -3.80 -15.57
CA LEU A 59 5.56 -4.80 -14.80
C LEU A 59 4.22 -5.14 -15.45
N THR A 60 3.52 -4.16 -16.04
CA THR A 60 2.32 -4.40 -16.85
C THR A 60 2.62 -5.34 -18.00
N GLN A 61 3.67 -5.08 -18.78
CA GLN A 61 4.07 -5.97 -19.89
C GLN A 61 4.41 -7.39 -19.41
N VAL A 62 5.13 -7.53 -18.29
CA VAL A 62 5.44 -8.85 -17.72
C VAL A 62 4.18 -9.59 -17.30
N ALA A 63 3.23 -8.90 -16.66
CA ALA A 63 1.95 -9.49 -16.26
C ALA A 63 1.12 -9.94 -17.48
N GLU A 64 1.05 -9.14 -18.53
CA GLU A 64 0.38 -9.49 -19.79
C GLU A 64 0.99 -10.76 -20.41
N VAL A 65 2.32 -10.79 -20.54
CA VAL A 65 3.05 -11.97 -21.05
C VAL A 65 2.77 -13.19 -20.17
N ALA A 66 2.74 -13.03 -18.84
CA ALA A 66 2.43 -14.11 -17.93
C ALA A 66 0.98 -14.62 -18.10
N PHE A 67 0.00 -13.74 -18.32
CA PHE A 67 -1.37 -14.13 -18.65
C PHE A 67 -1.47 -14.90 -19.98
N GLU A 68 -0.70 -14.51 -20.99
CA GLU A 68 -0.68 -15.19 -22.29
C GLU A 68 0.09 -16.52 -22.29
N ALA A 69 1.11 -16.62 -21.45
CA ALA A 69 2.04 -17.75 -21.37
C ALA A 69 1.53 -18.86 -20.44
N GLY A 70 0.85 -18.50 -19.34
CA GLY A 70 0.39 -19.43 -18.32
C GLY A 70 -0.45 -20.60 -18.86
N PRO A 71 -1.51 -20.36 -19.66
CA PRO A 71 -2.31 -21.43 -20.27
C PRO A 71 -1.52 -22.37 -21.20
N LYS A 72 -0.34 -21.95 -21.65
CA LYS A 72 0.56 -22.73 -22.53
C LYS A 72 1.60 -23.52 -21.74
N GLY A 73 1.54 -23.51 -20.40
CA GLY A 73 2.49 -24.22 -19.53
C GLY A 73 3.81 -23.47 -19.33
N LEU A 74 3.84 -22.15 -19.56
CA LEU A 74 5.01 -21.32 -19.31
C LEU A 74 4.69 -20.34 -18.18
N GLU A 75 5.32 -20.52 -17.03
CA GLU A 75 5.01 -19.77 -15.81
C GLU A 75 6.12 -18.78 -15.48
N LEU A 76 5.74 -17.59 -15.04
CA LEU A 76 6.69 -16.60 -14.54
C LEU A 76 7.41 -17.17 -13.31
N ARG A 77 8.74 -17.03 -13.27
CA ARG A 77 9.60 -17.50 -12.19
C ARG A 77 10.24 -16.36 -11.43
N SER A 78 10.67 -15.30 -12.11
CA SER A 78 11.27 -14.15 -11.43
C SER A 78 11.13 -12.88 -12.25
N VAL A 79 11.13 -11.75 -11.55
CA VAL A 79 11.17 -10.39 -12.08
C VAL A 79 12.24 -9.62 -11.32
N ASP A 80 13.15 -8.98 -12.04
CA ASP A 80 14.16 -8.09 -11.50
C ASP A 80 13.91 -6.68 -12.03
N VAL A 81 13.55 -5.76 -11.13
CA VAL A 81 13.16 -4.39 -11.49
C VAL A 81 14.36 -3.55 -11.92
N ALA A 82 15.53 -3.76 -11.31
CA ALA A 82 16.72 -2.97 -11.59
C ALA A 82 17.24 -3.21 -13.02
N SER A 83 17.28 -4.47 -13.44
CA SER A 83 17.72 -4.89 -14.77
C SER A 83 16.60 -4.93 -15.80
N ARG A 84 15.34 -4.80 -15.38
CA ARG A 84 14.13 -4.96 -16.22
C ARG A 84 14.14 -6.29 -16.95
N THR A 85 14.44 -7.35 -16.22
CA THR A 85 14.45 -8.72 -16.75
C THR A 85 13.43 -9.58 -16.04
N CYS A 86 12.90 -10.56 -16.76
CA CYS A 86 12.05 -11.59 -16.20
C CYS A 86 12.50 -12.96 -16.71
N SER A 87 12.17 -14.01 -15.96
CA SER A 87 12.43 -15.39 -16.38
C SER A 87 11.20 -16.25 -16.22
N PHE A 88 11.07 -17.24 -17.10
CA PHE A 88 9.95 -18.17 -17.10
C PHE A 88 10.45 -19.61 -16.96
N ARG A 89 9.64 -20.45 -16.33
CA ARG A 89 9.84 -21.90 -16.26
C ARG A 89 8.81 -22.61 -17.11
N HIS A 90 9.24 -23.64 -17.84
CA HIS A 90 8.32 -24.55 -18.51
C HIS A 90 7.81 -25.57 -17.49
N THR A 91 6.50 -25.74 -17.45
CA THR A 91 5.86 -26.78 -16.64
C THR A 91 5.42 -27.90 -17.57
N GLY A 92 5.74 -29.14 -17.22
CA GLY A 92 5.53 -30.29 -18.11
C GLY A 92 4.06 -30.49 -18.52
N GLU A 93 3.14 -30.04 -17.66
CA GLU A 93 1.71 -30.00 -17.92
C GLU A 93 1.13 -28.63 -17.50
N PRO A 94 0.39 -27.95 -18.39
CA PRO A 94 -0.36 -26.75 -18.05
C PRO A 94 -1.38 -27.02 -16.96
N ASP A 95 -1.64 -26.01 -16.12
CA ASP A 95 -2.70 -26.09 -15.13
C ASP A 95 -4.08 -26.18 -15.83
N PRO A 96 -4.91 -27.20 -15.53
CA PRO A 96 -6.19 -27.38 -16.19
C PRO A 96 -7.28 -26.41 -15.68
N ARG A 97 -7.06 -25.69 -14.57
CA ARG A 97 -8.05 -24.77 -14.02
C ARG A 97 -8.25 -23.56 -14.96
N PRO A 98 -9.50 -23.11 -15.17
CA PRO A 98 -9.75 -21.90 -15.93
C PRO A 98 -9.33 -20.66 -15.12
N LEU A 99 -8.93 -19.59 -15.82
CA LEU A 99 -8.81 -18.27 -15.20
C LEU A 99 -10.21 -17.78 -14.80
N VAL A 100 -10.38 -17.41 -13.54
CA VAL A 100 -11.61 -16.86 -12.98
C VAL A 100 -11.35 -15.44 -12.49
N ARG A 101 -11.98 -14.44 -13.13
CA ARG A 101 -11.90 -13.03 -12.71
C ARG A 101 -13.22 -12.56 -12.12
N ALA A 102 -13.15 -11.67 -11.15
CA ALA A 102 -14.32 -10.87 -10.76
C ALA A 102 -14.66 -9.94 -11.93
N GLY A 103 -15.86 -10.06 -12.49
CA GLY A 103 -16.39 -9.07 -13.42
C GLY A 103 -17.12 -7.96 -12.67
N ASP A 104 -17.17 -6.75 -13.23
CA ASP A 104 -18.16 -5.77 -12.80
C ASP A 104 -19.56 -6.31 -13.19
N PRO A 105 -20.45 -6.62 -12.23
CA PRO A 105 -21.81 -7.09 -12.53
C PRO A 105 -22.65 -6.05 -13.30
N SER A 106 -22.17 -4.80 -13.40
CA SER A 106 -22.79 -3.68 -14.10
C SER A 106 -22.23 -3.45 -15.50
N ALA A 107 -21.12 -4.10 -15.85
CA ALA A 107 -20.51 -3.96 -17.17
C ALA A 107 -21.29 -4.79 -18.20
N PRO A 108 -21.53 -4.26 -19.41
CA PRO A 108 -22.04 -5.06 -20.51
C PRO A 108 -21.09 -6.24 -20.79
N PRO A 109 -21.59 -7.39 -21.30
CA PRO A 109 -20.74 -8.53 -21.62
C PRO A 109 -19.61 -8.09 -22.54
N PRO A 110 -18.37 -8.55 -22.30
CA PRO A 110 -17.20 -8.08 -23.04
C PRO A 110 -17.42 -8.30 -24.53
N GLN A 111 -17.32 -7.22 -25.32
CA GLN A 111 -17.07 -7.37 -26.74
C GLN A 111 -15.65 -7.94 -26.90
N GLU A 112 -15.38 -8.68 -27.98
CA GLU A 112 -14.08 -9.31 -28.27
C GLU A 112 -12.93 -8.31 -28.52
N THR A 113 -13.04 -7.08 -28.02
CA THR A 113 -11.95 -6.13 -27.92
C THR A 113 -11.19 -6.39 -26.62
N ALA A 114 -9.86 -6.44 -26.74
CA ALA A 114 -8.91 -6.61 -25.66
C ALA A 114 -8.92 -5.41 -24.70
N ASP A 115 -10.03 -5.22 -23.97
CA ASP A 115 -10.08 -4.32 -22.84
C ASP A 115 -9.26 -4.93 -21.70
N GLU A 116 -8.50 -4.05 -21.05
CA GLU A 116 -7.43 -4.32 -20.07
C GLU A 116 -7.74 -5.51 -19.15
N PRO A 117 -6.71 -6.25 -18.67
CA PRO A 117 -6.88 -7.29 -17.66
C PRO A 117 -7.24 -6.73 -16.27
N SER A 118 -8.15 -5.75 -16.19
CA SER A 118 -8.72 -5.15 -15.01
C SER A 118 -9.76 -6.11 -14.39
N GLY A 119 -9.32 -6.92 -13.43
CA GLY A 119 -10.24 -7.70 -12.60
C GLY A 119 -9.51 -8.61 -11.63
N VAL A 120 -9.93 -8.59 -10.36
CA VAL A 120 -9.36 -9.43 -9.29
C VAL A 120 -9.42 -10.91 -9.69
N VAL A 121 -8.29 -11.60 -9.60
CA VAL A 121 -8.20 -13.05 -9.84
C VAL A 121 -8.76 -13.81 -8.64
N LEU A 122 -9.79 -14.62 -8.86
CA LEU A 122 -10.50 -15.36 -7.83
C LEU A 122 -9.82 -16.70 -7.49
N LEU A 123 -10.03 -17.19 -6.27
CA LEU A 123 -9.39 -18.37 -5.64
C LEU A 123 -9.40 -19.67 -6.47
N GLY A 124 -10.31 -19.81 -7.43
CA GLY A 124 -10.39 -20.98 -8.32
C GLY A 124 -9.40 -20.95 -9.50
N SER A 125 -8.66 -19.86 -9.66
CA SER A 125 -7.73 -19.67 -10.77
C SER A 125 -6.42 -20.43 -10.55
N PRO A 126 -5.65 -20.68 -11.63
CA PRO A 126 -4.28 -21.18 -11.52
C PRO A 126 -3.35 -20.22 -10.76
N SER A 127 -2.30 -20.78 -10.14
CA SER A 127 -1.24 -20.00 -9.49
C SER A 127 -0.56 -18.99 -10.41
N TRP A 128 -0.36 -19.34 -11.69
CA TRP A 128 0.22 -18.42 -12.67
C TRP A 128 -0.64 -17.16 -12.87
N ALA A 129 -1.95 -17.26 -12.74
CA ALA A 129 -2.86 -16.12 -12.88
C ALA A 129 -2.78 -15.20 -11.65
N HIS A 130 -2.69 -15.78 -10.46
CA HIS A 130 -2.47 -15.03 -9.23
C HIS A 130 -1.11 -14.32 -9.21
N LEU A 131 -0.06 -14.97 -9.71
CA LEU A 131 1.26 -14.35 -9.85
C LEU A 131 1.24 -13.20 -10.87
N ALA A 132 0.57 -13.38 -12.01
CA ALA A 132 0.43 -12.31 -13.00
C ALA A 132 -0.35 -11.10 -12.43
N HIS A 133 -1.44 -11.37 -11.68
CA HIS A 133 -2.19 -10.34 -10.95
C HIS A 133 -1.34 -9.62 -9.91
N LEU A 134 -0.59 -10.37 -9.09
CA LEU A 134 0.34 -9.81 -8.13
C LEU A 134 1.29 -8.81 -8.81
N VAL A 135 1.96 -9.24 -9.89
CA VAL A 135 2.92 -8.40 -10.63
C VAL A 135 2.27 -7.15 -11.21
N ALA A 136 1.05 -7.25 -11.74
CA ALA A 136 0.31 -6.10 -12.29
C ALA A 136 -0.01 -5.05 -11.23
N GLU A 137 -0.20 -5.46 -9.98
CA GLU A 137 -0.62 -4.60 -8.86
C GLU A 137 0.57 -4.04 -8.04
N LEU A 138 1.77 -4.57 -8.20
CA LEU A 138 2.95 -4.08 -7.49
C LEU A 138 3.30 -2.59 -7.73
N PRO A 139 3.03 -1.96 -8.89
CA PRO A 139 3.21 -0.51 -9.06
C PRO A 139 2.47 0.35 -8.03
N PHE A 140 1.39 -0.14 -7.42
CA PHE A 140 0.70 0.60 -6.35
C PHE A 140 1.61 0.91 -5.16
N LEU A 141 2.67 0.13 -4.91
CA LEU A 141 3.66 0.40 -3.86
C LEU A 141 4.28 1.79 -3.97
N PHE A 142 4.41 2.36 -5.17
CA PHE A 142 4.99 3.69 -5.36
C PHE A 142 4.19 4.78 -4.63
N SER A 143 2.88 4.58 -4.49
CA SER A 143 1.99 5.48 -3.76
C SER A 143 2.17 5.41 -2.24
N PHE A 144 2.76 4.34 -1.72
CA PHE A 144 2.91 4.10 -0.28
C PHE A 144 4.25 4.57 0.28
N ARG A 145 5.16 5.06 -0.56
CA ARG A 145 6.52 5.47 -0.14
C ARG A 145 6.54 6.47 1.02
N GLY A 146 5.60 7.41 1.05
CA GLY A 146 5.42 8.37 2.15
C GLY A 146 4.30 8.01 3.13
N TYR A 147 3.74 6.80 3.04
CA TYR A 147 2.61 6.36 3.85
C TYR A 147 3.04 5.87 5.23
N GLY A 148 2.27 6.26 6.25
CA GLY A 148 2.46 5.83 7.63
C GLY A 148 3.72 6.40 8.31
N PRO A 149 3.89 6.13 9.63
CA PRO A 149 5.03 6.62 10.39
C PRO A 149 6.37 6.07 9.88
N GLU A 150 6.37 4.89 9.25
CA GLU A 150 7.61 4.22 8.88
C GLU A 150 8.04 4.45 7.43
N GLY A 151 7.13 4.95 6.59
CA GLY A 151 7.27 5.00 5.13
C GLY A 151 7.08 3.61 4.50
N GLY A 152 6.59 3.59 3.25
CA GLY A 152 6.46 2.36 2.48
C GLY A 152 7.79 1.89 1.86
N PRO A 153 7.83 0.65 1.35
CA PRO A 153 9.05 0.05 0.86
C PRO A 153 9.29 0.38 -0.63
N GLU A 154 10.52 0.22 -1.10
CA GLU A 154 10.87 0.29 -2.52
C GLU A 154 10.88 -1.10 -3.14
N LEU A 155 10.19 -1.27 -4.28
CA LEU A 155 10.10 -2.55 -4.97
C LEU A 155 11.43 -2.91 -5.66
N CYS A 156 11.94 -4.12 -5.41
CA CYS A 156 13.14 -4.65 -6.04
C CYS A 156 12.84 -5.74 -7.08
N GLY A 157 11.77 -6.52 -6.89
CA GLY A 157 11.45 -7.64 -7.78
C GLY A 157 10.50 -8.65 -7.18
N VAL A 158 10.41 -9.81 -7.84
CA VAL A 158 9.59 -10.96 -7.43
C VAL A 158 10.38 -12.23 -7.71
N ASP A 159 10.38 -13.19 -6.78
CA ASP A 159 10.84 -14.56 -7.03
C ASP A 159 9.72 -15.54 -6.67
N ALA A 160 9.33 -16.38 -7.62
CA ALA A 160 8.32 -17.41 -7.45
C ALA A 160 8.99 -18.78 -7.62
N PRO A 161 9.71 -19.28 -6.61
CA PRO A 161 10.44 -20.55 -6.73
C PRO A 161 9.51 -21.77 -6.78
N THR A 162 8.27 -21.63 -6.29
CA THR A 162 7.24 -22.67 -6.35
C THR A 162 5.98 -22.17 -7.07
N ARG A 163 4.95 -23.02 -7.15
CA ARG A 163 3.59 -22.62 -7.58
C ARG A 163 2.73 -22.14 -6.42
N GLU A 164 3.10 -22.48 -5.19
CA GLU A 164 2.28 -22.25 -4.01
C GLU A 164 2.43 -20.82 -3.48
N TRP A 165 3.59 -20.20 -3.70
CA TRP A 165 3.90 -18.87 -3.19
C TRP A 165 4.91 -18.13 -4.07
N ALA A 166 4.95 -16.81 -3.90
CA ALA A 166 5.97 -15.91 -4.44
C ALA A 166 6.49 -14.98 -3.34
N ASP A 167 7.78 -14.67 -3.36
CA ASP A 167 8.39 -13.65 -2.51
C ASP A 167 8.46 -12.34 -3.30
N VAL A 168 7.80 -11.29 -2.80
CA VAL A 168 7.99 -9.91 -3.27
C VAL A 168 9.23 -9.35 -2.57
N LEU A 169 10.21 -8.94 -3.37
CA LEU A 169 11.49 -8.43 -2.90
C LEU A 169 11.38 -6.92 -2.77
N VAL A 170 11.65 -6.39 -1.59
CA VAL A 170 11.58 -4.95 -1.33
C VAL A 170 12.75 -4.46 -0.49
N GLU A 171 13.10 -3.19 -0.64
CA GLU A 171 14.01 -2.48 0.24
C GLU A 171 13.21 -1.57 1.18
N HIS A 172 13.45 -1.65 2.48
CA HIS A 172 12.87 -0.74 3.46
C HIS A 172 13.97 -0.32 4.44
N ARG A 173 14.20 0.99 4.53
CA ARG A 173 15.18 1.59 5.45
C ARG A 173 16.60 1.03 5.32
N GLY A 174 17.00 0.70 4.10
CA GLY A 174 18.33 0.15 3.78
C GLY A 174 18.46 -1.35 4.04
N GLU A 175 17.39 -2.02 4.47
CA GLU A 175 17.33 -3.47 4.63
C GLU A 175 16.52 -4.10 3.50
N HIS A 176 16.94 -5.28 3.06
CA HIS A 176 16.22 -6.04 2.04
C HIS A 176 15.29 -7.04 2.72
N TRP A 177 14.05 -7.07 2.27
CA TRP A 177 12.99 -7.89 2.80
C TRP A 177 12.37 -8.76 1.71
N ARG A 178 11.85 -9.90 2.13
CA ARG A 178 11.09 -10.84 1.32
C ARG A 178 9.70 -10.95 1.92
N VAL A 179 8.69 -10.49 1.19
CA VAL A 179 7.29 -10.64 1.59
C VAL A 179 6.73 -11.84 0.86
N ARG A 180 6.47 -12.92 1.60
CA ARG A 180 5.84 -14.11 1.04
C ARG A 180 4.36 -13.85 0.80
N VAL A 181 3.94 -14.11 -0.42
CA VAL A 181 2.57 -14.02 -0.91
C VAL A 181 2.12 -15.41 -1.31
N GLU A 182 1.02 -15.90 -0.72
CA GLU A 182 0.44 -17.18 -1.08
C GLU A 182 -0.27 -17.06 -2.44
N LEU A 183 0.07 -17.94 -3.39
CA LEU A 183 -0.58 -18.00 -4.69
C LEU A 183 -1.72 -19.01 -4.70
N GLU A 184 -1.57 -20.11 -3.94
CA GLU A 184 -2.55 -21.19 -3.78
C GLU A 184 -2.91 -21.39 -2.31
N GLY A 185 -4.01 -22.11 -2.03
CA GLY A 185 -4.39 -22.49 -0.67
C GLY A 185 -5.05 -21.40 0.18
N ARG A 186 -5.12 -20.17 -0.32
CA ARG A 186 -5.76 -19.04 0.38
C ARG A 186 -7.26 -19.24 0.59
N GLU A 187 -7.73 -18.72 1.73
CA GLU A 187 -9.16 -18.65 2.06
C GLU A 187 -9.85 -17.41 1.46
N ARG A 188 -9.08 -16.40 1.04
CA ARG A 188 -9.58 -15.13 0.49
C ARG A 188 -8.76 -14.69 -0.73
N PRO A 189 -9.39 -14.09 -1.76
CA PRO A 189 -8.66 -13.44 -2.84
C PRO A 189 -7.80 -12.30 -2.28
N ILE A 190 -6.62 -12.07 -2.87
CA ILE A 190 -5.92 -10.79 -2.72
C ILE A 190 -6.47 -9.84 -3.78
N GLU A 191 -7.10 -8.77 -3.32
CA GLU A 191 -7.64 -7.75 -4.22
C GLU A 191 -6.52 -6.80 -4.67
N PHE A 192 -5.72 -6.29 -3.71
CA PHE A 192 -4.72 -5.24 -3.94
C PHE A 192 -3.40 -5.56 -3.22
N PRO A 193 -2.57 -6.49 -3.72
CA PRO A 193 -1.36 -6.93 -3.03
C PRO A 193 -0.35 -5.79 -2.81
N GLY A 194 -0.21 -4.88 -3.77
CA GLY A 194 0.69 -3.73 -3.64
C GLY A 194 0.28 -2.80 -2.50
N MET A 195 -1.03 -2.60 -2.30
CA MET A 195 -1.56 -1.83 -1.18
C MET A 195 -1.30 -2.52 0.15
N GLU A 196 -1.64 -3.81 0.27
CA GLU A 196 -1.47 -4.56 1.53
C GLU A 196 0.00 -4.59 1.97
N ILE A 197 0.95 -4.78 1.04
CA ILE A 197 2.38 -4.70 1.32
C ILE A 197 2.80 -3.28 1.70
N GLY A 198 2.28 -2.26 1.01
CA GLY A 198 2.58 -0.85 1.30
C GLY A 198 2.14 -0.44 2.71
N GLU A 199 0.93 -0.83 3.11
CA GLU A 199 0.39 -0.60 4.45
C GLU A 199 1.17 -1.36 5.53
N LEU A 200 1.50 -2.63 5.25
CA LEU A 200 2.26 -3.48 6.16
C LEU A 200 3.57 -2.83 6.63
N PHE A 201 4.33 -2.25 5.70
CA PHE A 201 5.56 -1.52 6.00
C PHE A 201 5.30 -0.12 6.55
N GLY A 202 4.40 0.64 5.95
CA GLY A 202 4.13 2.02 6.35
C GLY A 202 3.65 2.15 7.80
N GLU A 203 2.85 1.19 8.27
CA GLU A 203 2.37 1.15 9.67
C GLU A 203 3.39 0.60 10.67
N GLY A 204 4.52 0.03 10.20
CA GLY A 204 5.49 -0.65 11.07
C GLY A 204 4.99 -1.97 11.64
N GLY A 205 3.90 -2.51 11.07
CA GLY A 205 3.29 -3.76 11.53
C GLY A 205 4.03 -5.01 11.07
N TYR A 206 5.04 -4.89 10.21
CA TYR A 206 5.68 -6.01 9.53
C TYR A 206 6.47 -6.95 10.45
N GLU A 207 7.04 -6.46 11.55
CA GLU A 207 7.83 -7.27 12.49
C GLU A 207 7.05 -8.46 13.07
N LYS A 208 5.72 -8.34 13.21
CA LYS A 208 4.86 -9.40 13.75
C LYS A 208 4.69 -10.60 12.80
N TYR A 209 5.09 -10.44 11.54
CA TYR A 209 5.03 -11.48 10.50
C TYR A 209 6.41 -12.05 10.17
N LEU A 210 7.45 -11.65 10.89
CA LEU A 210 8.79 -12.20 10.70
C LEU A 210 8.78 -13.70 11.02
N VAL A 211 9.21 -14.52 10.06
CA VAL A 211 9.31 -15.97 10.23
C VAL A 211 10.40 -16.31 11.24
N GLU A 212 10.08 -17.16 12.21
CA GLU A 212 11.01 -17.58 13.26
C GLU A 212 12.32 -18.13 12.68
N GLY A 213 13.45 -17.64 13.17
CA GLY A 213 14.78 -18.04 12.70
C GLY A 213 15.25 -17.36 11.41
N THR A 214 14.48 -16.41 10.88
CA THR A 214 14.90 -15.54 9.77
C THR A 214 15.05 -14.09 10.25
N THR A 215 15.68 -13.26 9.43
CA THR A 215 15.86 -11.81 9.71
C THR A 215 15.14 -10.93 8.71
N ASP A 216 14.69 -11.48 7.58
CA ASP A 216 14.27 -10.72 6.40
C ASP A 216 13.04 -11.32 5.69
N LEU A 217 12.47 -12.43 6.18
CA LEU A 217 11.33 -13.10 5.55
C LEU A 217 10.05 -12.85 6.35
N LEU A 218 9.08 -12.22 5.69
CA LEU A 218 7.76 -11.94 6.22
C LEU A 218 6.75 -12.93 5.63
N ASP A 219 6.00 -13.61 6.49
CA ASP A 219 4.88 -14.46 6.10
C ASP A 219 3.59 -13.81 6.59
N ALA A 220 3.07 -12.91 5.77
CA ALA A 220 1.90 -12.11 6.11
C ALA A 220 0.56 -12.80 5.75
N GLY A 221 0.62 -13.96 5.08
CA GLY A 221 -0.56 -14.65 4.55
C GLY A 221 -1.36 -13.79 3.57
N ILE A 222 -0.67 -12.86 2.89
CA ILE A 222 -1.22 -12.07 1.78
C ILE A 222 -1.35 -13.04 0.61
#